data_AF-A0A7C4BN72-F1
#
_entry.id   AF-A0A7C4BN72-F1
#
_cell.length_a   1.000
_cell.length_b   1.000
_cell.length_c   1.000
_cell.angle_alpha   90.00
_cell.angle_beta   90.00
_cell.angle_gamma   90.00
#
_symmetry.space_group_name_H-M   'P 1'
#
loop_
_entity.id
_entity.type
_entity.pdbx_description
1 polymer ?
#
loop_
_entity_poly.entity_id
_entity_poly.type
_entity_poly.pdbx_seq_one_letter_code
_entity_poly.pdbx_strand_id
1 'polypeptide(L)'
;MTVKDPAGKVVWSDNKIYMPVPHQLGIGDRMGRGPYDKSGLLAEWGLHTLEEKQEVYRILLPTKDKKPESLEYTLEVELWYDPFGTRNNEFSKLFRKEVKKIKFSEKEIYPGG
;
A
#
# COMPACT_ATOMS: atom_id res chain seq x y z
N MET A 1 0.81 -3.58 -1.87
CA MET A 1 1.08 -4.73 -0.98
C MET A 1 0.57 -5.99 -1.64
N THR A 2 1.33 -7.08 -1.57
CA THR A 2 0.96 -8.38 -2.15
C THR A 2 1.23 -9.49 -1.16
N VAL A 3 0.36 -10.49 -1.15
CA VAL A 3 0.48 -11.70 -0.33
C VAL A 3 0.52 -12.90 -1.26
N LYS A 4 1.52 -13.74 -1.05
CA LYS A 4 1.77 -14.94 -1.86
C LYS A 4 1.70 -16.19 -1.01
N ASP A 5 1.14 -17.24 -1.59
CA ASP A 5 1.20 -18.61 -1.07
C ASP A 5 2.63 -19.17 -1.17
N PRO A 6 2.93 -20.30 -0.50
CA PRO A 6 4.20 -21.02 -0.66
C PRO A 6 4.47 -21.44 -2.11
N ALA A 7 3.39 -21.66 -2.89
CA ALA A 7 3.45 -21.94 -4.32
C ALA A 7 3.75 -20.69 -5.20
N GLY A 8 3.91 -19.52 -4.60
CA GLY A 8 4.17 -18.25 -5.31
C GLY A 8 2.93 -17.60 -5.95
N LYS A 9 1.76 -18.21 -5.81
CA LYS A 9 0.48 -17.65 -6.29
C LYS A 9 0.11 -16.41 -5.47
N VAL A 10 -0.27 -15.33 -6.15
CA VAL A 10 -0.79 -14.12 -5.47
C VAL A 10 -2.20 -14.41 -4.98
N VAL A 11 -2.37 -14.31 -3.67
CA VAL A 11 -3.61 -14.61 -2.96
C VAL A 11 -4.42 -13.34 -2.74
N TRP A 12 -3.70 -12.26 -2.42
CA TRP A 12 -4.28 -10.98 -2.12
C TRP A 12 -3.33 -9.87 -2.58
N SER A 13 -3.90 -8.82 -3.14
CA SER A 13 -3.16 -7.64 -3.59
C SER A 13 -4.00 -6.41 -3.30
N ASP A 14 -3.35 -5.39 -2.76
CA ASP A 14 -3.95 -4.07 -2.60
C ASP A 14 -2.94 -3.00 -2.97
N ASN A 15 -3.44 -1.90 -3.54
CA ASN A 15 -2.64 -0.76 -3.94
C ASN A 15 -3.31 0.53 -3.50
N LYS A 16 -2.56 1.36 -2.79
CA LYS A 16 -3.00 2.66 -2.32
C LYS A 16 -2.00 3.71 -2.77
N ILE A 17 -2.53 4.79 -3.34
CA ILE A 17 -1.74 5.88 -3.91
C ILE A 17 -1.75 7.03 -2.90
N TYR A 18 -0.56 7.56 -2.61
CA TYR A 18 -0.41 8.80 -1.84
C TYR A 18 0.07 9.90 -2.77
N MET A 19 -0.58 11.06 -2.68
CA MET A 19 -0.18 12.24 -3.44
C MET A 19 0.59 13.18 -2.50
N PRO A 20 1.78 13.65 -2.89
CA PRO A 20 2.47 14.66 -2.10
C PRO A 20 1.63 15.94 -2.09
N VAL A 21 1.59 16.62 -0.95
CA VAL A 21 0.92 17.91 -0.86
C VAL A 21 1.79 18.96 -1.58
N PRO A 22 1.24 19.69 -2.56
CA PRO A 22 2.01 20.67 -3.31
C PRO A 22 2.42 21.83 -2.40
N HIS A 23 3.71 22.18 -2.42
CA HIS A 23 4.30 23.26 -1.63
C HIS A 23 3.64 24.63 -1.88
N GLN A 24 3.07 24.85 -3.08
CA GLN A 24 2.42 26.10 -3.48
C GLN A 24 0.99 26.28 -2.96
N LEU A 25 0.45 25.34 -2.17
CA LEU A 25 -0.77 25.58 -1.39
C LEU A 25 -0.52 26.40 -0.12
N GLY A 26 0.73 26.74 0.18
CA GLY A 26 1.05 27.79 1.15
C GLY A 26 0.56 29.15 0.63
N ILE A 27 -0.08 29.93 1.50
CA ILE A 27 -0.62 31.27 1.23
C ILE A 27 0.39 32.09 0.40
N GLY A 28 0.07 32.33 -0.87
CA GLY A 28 0.95 33.01 -1.83
C GLY A 28 0.16 33.58 -3.00
N ASP A 29 0.78 34.51 -3.74
CA ASP A 29 0.16 35.33 -4.79
C ASP A 29 -0.12 34.56 -6.12
N ARG A 30 0.39 33.32 -6.23
CA ARG A 30 0.22 32.47 -7.42
C ARG A 30 -0.62 31.25 -7.09
N MET A 31 -1.81 31.19 -7.68
CA MET A 31 -2.63 29.98 -7.68
C MET A 31 -1.89 28.84 -8.40
N GLY A 32 -1.68 27.72 -7.72
CA GLY A 32 -1.24 26.48 -8.36
C GLY A 32 -2.24 26.08 -9.45
N ARG A 33 -1.79 26.10 -10.71
CA ARG A 33 -2.61 25.77 -11.90
C ARG A 33 -2.16 24.46 -12.56
N GLY A 34 -1.46 23.60 -11.85
CA GLY A 34 -1.18 22.22 -12.28
C GLY A 34 -2.30 21.25 -11.87
N PRO A 35 -2.58 20.20 -12.66
CA PRO A 35 -3.44 19.08 -12.24
C PRO A 35 -3.02 18.49 -10.87
N TYR A 36 -1.71 18.45 -10.61
CA TYR A 36 -1.11 17.99 -9.35
C TYR A 36 -1.18 19.02 -8.20
N ASP A 37 -1.33 20.31 -8.52
CA ASP A 37 -1.45 21.37 -7.51
C ASP A 37 -2.83 21.38 -6.84
N LYS A 38 -3.82 20.73 -7.45
CA LYS A 38 -5.20 20.62 -6.96
C LYS A 38 -5.56 19.23 -6.45
N SER A 39 -4.77 18.20 -6.77
CA SER A 39 -5.10 16.82 -6.40
C SER A 39 -4.85 16.53 -4.91
N GLY A 40 -4.04 17.34 -4.24
CA GLY A 40 -3.88 17.34 -2.77
C GLY A 40 -5.09 17.88 -1.99
N LEU A 41 -6.15 18.36 -2.67
CA LEU A 41 -7.40 18.79 -2.02
C LEU A 41 -8.26 17.60 -1.54
N LEU A 42 -8.02 16.40 -2.06
CA LEU A 42 -8.63 15.17 -1.53
C LEU A 42 -7.78 14.70 -0.34
N ALA A 43 -8.06 15.27 0.83
CA ALA A 43 -7.27 15.17 2.06
C ALA A 43 -6.89 13.74 2.49
N GLU A 44 -7.71 12.75 2.14
CA GLU A 44 -7.49 11.35 2.55
C GLU A 44 -6.19 10.75 1.99
N TRP A 45 -5.74 11.20 0.81
CA TRP A 45 -4.58 10.64 0.11
C TRP A 45 -3.34 11.55 0.12
N GLY A 46 -3.42 12.72 0.74
CA GLY A 46 -2.28 13.64 0.89
C GLY A 46 -1.23 13.06 1.84
N LEU A 47 0.05 13.05 1.47
CA LEU A 47 1.15 12.77 2.42
C LEU A 47 1.80 14.09 2.80
N HIS A 48 1.49 14.60 3.99
CA HIS A 48 2.02 15.87 4.47
C HIS A 48 3.51 15.73 4.85
N THR A 49 4.22 16.86 4.85
CA THR A 49 5.64 16.88 5.20
C THR A 49 5.82 16.48 6.66
N LEU A 50 6.74 15.54 6.92
CA LEU A 50 7.00 14.97 8.25
C LEU A 50 5.82 14.21 8.89
N GLU A 51 4.78 13.90 8.10
CA GLU A 51 3.67 13.08 8.57
C GLU A 51 4.04 11.59 8.52
N GLU A 52 3.83 10.90 9.64
CA GLU A 52 3.88 9.44 9.69
C GLU A 52 2.50 8.87 9.40
N LYS A 53 2.35 8.11 8.30
CA LYS A 53 1.12 7.38 7.99
C LYS A 53 1.24 5.92 8.36
N GLN A 54 0.33 5.44 9.19
CA GLN A 54 0.15 4.04 9.51
C GLN A 54 -1.06 3.48 8.75
N GLU A 55 -0.85 2.38 8.04
CA GLU A 55 -1.92 1.69 7.30
C GLU A 55 -2.16 0.30 7.88
N VAL A 56 -3.43 -0.02 8.07
CA VAL A 56 -3.87 -1.31 8.59
C VAL A 56 -4.58 -2.07 7.47
N TYR A 57 -3.97 -3.16 7.03
CA TYR A 57 -4.54 -4.02 6.00
C TYR A 57 -5.21 -5.22 6.64
N ARG A 58 -6.46 -5.50 6.24
CA ARG A 58 -7.17 -6.73 6.59
C ARG A 58 -7.06 -7.69 5.43
N ILE A 59 -6.25 -8.73 5.60
CA ILE A 59 -5.97 -9.72 4.56
C ILE A 59 -6.92 -10.89 4.77
N LEU A 60 -7.77 -11.15 3.78
CA LEU A 60 -8.65 -12.32 3.76
C LEU A 60 -7.92 -13.47 3.08
N LEU A 61 -7.69 -14.55 3.83
CA LEU A 61 -6.98 -15.72 3.31
C LEU A 61 -7.97 -16.75 2.72
N PRO A 62 -7.61 -17.42 1.62
CA PRO A 62 -8.42 -18.44 1.00
C PRO A 62 -8.55 -19.61 1.96
N THR A 63 -9.79 -19.99 2.19
CA THR A 63 -10.15 -20.96 3.21
C THR A 63 -11.01 -22.03 2.53
N LYS A 64 -10.60 -23.30 2.68
CA LYS A 64 -11.37 -24.47 2.23
C LYS A 64 -11.84 -25.23 3.46
N ASP A 65 -13.14 -25.52 3.54
CA ASP A 65 -13.75 -26.20 4.69
C ASP A 65 -13.46 -25.52 6.06
N LYS A 66 -13.50 -24.18 6.08
CA LYS A 66 -13.18 -23.33 7.26
C LYS A 66 -11.73 -23.47 7.76
N LYS A 67 -10.83 -24.07 6.98
CA LYS A 67 -9.38 -24.13 7.26
C LYS A 67 -8.59 -23.38 6.20
N PRO A 68 -7.52 -22.67 6.59
CA PRO A 68 -6.66 -21.99 5.63
C PRO A 68 -6.00 -23.02 4.69
N GLU A 69 -5.92 -22.71 3.40
CA GLU A 69 -5.29 -23.60 2.40
C GLU A 69 -3.78 -23.74 2.61
N SER A 70 -3.14 -22.77 3.28
CA SER A 70 -1.73 -22.80 3.64
C SER A 70 -1.51 -22.20 5.03
N LEU A 71 -0.50 -22.68 5.75
CA LEU A 71 -0.10 -22.16 7.06
C LEU A 71 1.05 -21.15 6.97
N GLU A 72 1.63 -20.97 5.78
CA GLU A 72 2.74 -20.07 5.53
C GLU A 72 2.38 -19.12 4.38
N TYR A 73 2.65 -17.83 4.57
CA TYR A 73 2.44 -16.80 3.55
C TYR A 73 3.63 -15.85 3.49
N THR A 74 3.92 -15.34 2.30
CA THR A 74 4.93 -14.30 2.10
C THR A 74 4.24 -12.98 1.79
N LEU A 75 4.46 -11.99 2.64
CA LEU A 75 3.90 -10.66 2.55
C LEU A 75 4.97 -9.71 2.00
N GLU A 76 4.68 -9.06 0.89
CA GLU A 76 5.55 -8.11 0.23
C GLU A 76 4.89 -6.73 0.21
N VAL A 77 5.57 -5.74 0.81
CA VAL A 77 5.16 -4.33 0.76
C VAL A 77 6.19 -3.59 -0.08
N GLU A 78 5.72 -2.92 -1.12
CA GLU A 78 6.55 -2.08 -1.97
C GLU A 78 5.99 -0.65 -1.93
N LEU A 79 6.87 0.31 -1.66
CA LEU A 79 6.59 1.74 -1.75
C LEU A 79 7.29 2.30 -3.00
N TRP A 80 6.49 2.84 -3.91
CA TRP A 80 6.95 3.39 -5.17
C TRP A 80 6.74 4.90 -5.22
N TYR A 81 7.67 5.59 -5.88
CA TYR A 81 7.51 6.96 -6.30
C TYR A 81 7.25 6.98 -7.81
N ASP A 82 6.01 7.36 -8.18
CA ASP A 82 5.53 7.40 -9.56
C ASP A 82 5.12 8.83 -9.92
N PRO A 83 6.01 9.64 -10.54
CA PRO A 83 5.76 11.06 -10.76
C PRO A 83 4.62 11.37 -11.73
N PHE A 84 4.28 10.42 -12.61
CA PHE A 84 3.24 10.58 -13.63
C PHE A 84 2.03 9.66 -13.39
N GLY A 85 1.94 9.02 -12.22
CA GLY A 85 0.86 8.09 -11.87
C GLY A 85 0.87 6.75 -12.62
N THR A 86 1.73 6.60 -13.63
CA THR A 86 1.98 5.34 -14.33
C THR A 86 3.34 4.78 -13.97
N ARG A 87 3.38 3.48 -13.69
CA ARG A 87 4.63 2.78 -13.39
C ARG A 87 5.42 2.61 -14.69
N ASN A 88 6.39 3.49 -14.92
CA ASN A 88 7.26 3.49 -16.10
C ASN A 88 8.72 3.36 -15.65
N ASN A 89 9.49 2.51 -16.31
CA ASN A 89 10.88 2.21 -15.96
C ASN A 89 11.82 3.43 -16.02
N GLU A 90 11.44 4.50 -16.73
CA GLU A 90 12.28 5.70 -16.88
C GLU A 90 12.23 6.65 -15.69
N PHE A 91 11.06 6.79 -15.04
CA PHE A 91 10.84 7.82 -14.02
C PHE A 91 10.31 7.27 -12.70
N SER A 92 9.78 6.05 -12.69
CA SER A 92 9.33 5.38 -11.47
C SER A 92 10.50 4.84 -10.69
N LYS A 93 10.49 5.08 -9.37
CA LYS A 93 11.55 4.61 -8.48
C LYS A 93 10.98 3.82 -7.31
N LEU A 94 11.48 2.61 -7.11
CA LEU A 94 11.24 1.85 -5.90
C LEU A 94 11.95 2.53 -4.73
N PHE A 95 11.18 3.00 -3.75
CA PHE A 95 11.73 3.71 -2.60
C PHE A 95 12.05 2.76 -1.45
N ARG A 96 11.14 1.83 -1.17
CA ARG A 96 11.33 0.81 -0.13
C ARG A 96 10.62 -0.48 -0.52
N LYS A 97 11.26 -1.61 -0.22
CA LYS A 97 10.67 -2.94 -0.31
C LYS A 97 10.89 -3.67 1.01
N GLU A 98 9.83 -4.26 1.55
CA GLU A 98 9.87 -5.06 2.76
C GLU A 98 9.18 -6.40 2.49
N VAL A 99 9.84 -7.47 2.91
CA VAL A 99 9.36 -8.84 2.74
C VAL A 99 9.29 -9.49 4.10
N LYS A 100 8.10 -9.95 4.49
CA LYS A 100 7.85 -10.60 5.77
C LYS A 100 7.20 -11.96 5.54
N LYS A 101 7.80 -13.01 6.07
CA LYS A 101 7.20 -14.35 6.09
C LYS A 101 6.33 -14.47 7.33
N ILE A 102 5.09 -14.92 7.15
CA ILE A 102 4.14 -15.17 8.21
C ILE A 102 3.91 -16.67 8.27
N LYS A 103 4.05 -17.24 9.46
CA LYS A 103 3.70 -18.63 9.76
C LYS A 103 2.60 -18.63 10.81
N PHE A 104 1.49 -19.26 10.51
CA PHE A 104 0.41 -19.48 11.47
C PHE A 104 0.71 -20.78 12.23
N SER A 105 0.66 -20.72 13.56
CA SER A 105 0.65 -21.94 14.37
C SER A 105 -0.78 -22.52 14.35
N GLU A 106 -0.91 -23.85 14.44
CA GLU A 106 -2.21 -24.54 14.43
C GLU A 106 -3.19 -24.09 15.54
N LYS A 107 -2.76 -23.21 16.45
CA LYS A 107 -3.46 -22.92 17.71
C LYS A 107 -4.26 -21.63 17.76
N GLU A 108 -4.28 -20.81 16.71
CA GLU A 108 -5.19 -19.65 16.69
C GLU A 108 -6.30 -19.86 15.65
N ILE A 109 -7.36 -20.47 16.15
CA ILE A 109 -8.71 -20.30 15.61
C ILE A 109 -8.97 -18.79 15.65
N TYR A 110 -9.22 -18.21 14.48
CA TYR A 110 -9.63 -16.82 14.27
C TYR A 110 -10.43 -16.24 15.46
N PRO A 111 -10.10 -15.05 15.98
CA PRO A 111 -10.99 -14.30 16.85
C PRO A 111 -12.11 -13.71 15.99
N GLY A 112 -13.14 -14.51 15.75
CA GLY A 112 -14.29 -14.14 14.93
C GLY A 112 -15.41 -15.17 15.08
N GLY A 113 -15.91 -15.29 16.31
CA GLY A 113 -17.25 -15.82 16.59
C GLY A 113 -18.32 -14.79 16.30
#